data_AF-A0A444KKC9-F1
#
_entry.id   AF-A0A444KKC9-F1
#
_cell.length_a   1.000
_cell.length_b   1.000
_cell.length_c   1.000
_cell.angle_alpha   90.00
_cell.angle_beta   90.00
_cell.angle_gamma   90.00
#
_symmetry.space_group_name_H-M   'P 1'
#
loop_
_entity.id
_entity.type
_entity.pdbx_description
1 polymer ?
#
loop_
_entity_poly.entity_id
_entity_poly.type
_entity_poly.pdbx_seq_one_letter_code
_entity_poly.pdbx_strand_id
1 'polypeptide(L)'
;MRLSLRLDGDRVRAFHVALAERLSQLPGIELCVDARPAAGGVPQAAEALFQLETLIHRLPADGTARRVPISMLAGHARASQPTELTIDLVGDVEPQGGQVWQLAYDGVCGEEALLALILAGRTPLARLEQDGAVVAEGRLGTEYHGIALASFQ
;
A
#
# COMPACT_ATOMS: atom_id res chain seq x y z
N MET A 1 3.21 -19.59 -8.34
CA MET A 1 3.19 -19.13 -6.96
C MET A 1 1.89 -18.37 -6.74
N ARG A 2 1.10 -18.80 -5.76
CA ARG A 2 -0.12 -18.12 -5.33
C ARG A 2 0.24 -17.00 -4.37
N LEU A 3 -0.06 -15.76 -4.78
CA LEU A 3 0.22 -14.54 -4.05
C LEU A 3 -1.08 -13.91 -3.58
N SER A 4 -1.19 -13.61 -2.29
CA SER A 4 -2.27 -12.78 -1.76
C SER A 4 -1.76 -11.36 -1.51
N LEU A 5 -2.51 -10.36 -1.96
CA LEU A 5 -2.29 -8.96 -1.60
C LEU A 5 -3.36 -8.54 -0.59
N ARG A 6 -2.95 -8.38 0.66
CA ARG A 6 -3.81 -7.87 1.74
C ARG A 6 -3.78 -6.35 1.75
N LEU A 7 -4.97 -5.74 1.65
CA LEU A 7 -5.17 -4.29 1.69
C LEU A 7 -6.51 -3.94 2.34
N ASP A 8 -6.66 -2.70 2.81
CA ASP A 8 -7.94 -2.22 3.34
C ASP A 8 -8.95 -1.96 2.21
N GLY A 9 -9.99 -2.80 2.13
CA GLY A 9 -11.03 -2.70 1.10
C GLY A 9 -11.92 -1.46 1.23
N ASP A 10 -12.03 -0.89 2.42
CA ASP A 10 -12.71 0.39 2.61
C ASP A 10 -11.83 1.53 2.11
N ARG A 11 -10.54 1.26 1.83
CA ARG A 11 -9.53 2.27 1.52
C ARG A 11 -8.73 2.11 0.24
N VAL A 12 -9.36 1.59 -0.80
CA VAL A 12 -8.69 1.38 -2.09
C VAL A 12 -8.27 2.70 -2.77
N ARG A 13 -7.06 2.70 -3.31
CA ARG A 13 -6.42 3.80 -4.05
C ARG A 13 -5.94 3.29 -5.40
N ALA A 14 -5.70 4.20 -6.35
CA ALA A 14 -5.18 3.85 -7.66
C ALA A 14 -3.82 3.13 -7.59
N PHE A 15 -2.99 3.42 -6.59
CA PHE A 15 -1.77 2.68 -6.26
C PHE A 15 -2.04 1.18 -6.07
N HIS A 16 -3.05 0.82 -5.29
CA HIS A 16 -3.40 -0.58 -5.03
C HIS A 16 -3.79 -1.33 -6.31
N VAL A 17 -4.51 -0.66 -7.21
CA VAL A 17 -4.88 -1.21 -8.52
C VAL A 17 -3.64 -1.39 -9.40
N ALA A 18 -2.81 -0.36 -9.51
CA ALA A 18 -1.57 -0.44 -10.29
C ALA A 18 -0.62 -1.52 -9.76
N LEU A 19 -0.52 -1.69 -8.44
CA LEU A 19 0.26 -2.75 -7.83
C LEU A 19 -0.30 -4.13 -8.17
N ALA A 20 -1.61 -4.34 -8.03
CA ALA A 20 -2.27 -5.60 -8.37
C ALA A 20 -2.08 -5.95 -9.86
N GLU A 21 -2.25 -4.99 -10.77
CA GLU A 21 -2.00 -5.18 -12.19
C GLU A 21 -0.56 -5.63 -12.45
N ARG A 22 0.42 -4.91 -11.89
CA ARG A 22 1.85 -5.24 -12.07
C ARG A 22 2.21 -6.61 -11.50
N LEU A 23 1.69 -6.96 -10.32
CA LEU A 23 1.92 -8.28 -9.72
C LEU A 23 1.29 -9.40 -10.56
N SER A 24 0.09 -9.18 -11.12
CA SER A 24 -0.59 -10.18 -11.97
C SER A 24 0.11 -10.43 -13.32
N GLN A 25 0.93 -9.49 -13.78
CA GLN A 25 1.72 -9.61 -15.00
C GLN A 25 3.04 -10.38 -14.79
N LEU A 26 3.42 -10.68 -13.55
CA LEU A 26 4.64 -11.42 -13.26
C LEU A 26 4.51 -12.89 -13.68
N PRO A 27 5.48 -13.47 -14.40
CA PRO A 27 5.44 -14.86 -14.83
C PRO A 27 5.29 -15.82 -13.64
N GLY A 28 4.31 -16.73 -13.74
CA GLY A 28 4.08 -17.75 -12.73
C GLY A 28 3.44 -17.23 -11.44
N ILE A 29 2.95 -15.99 -11.40
CA ILE A 29 2.17 -15.45 -10.27
C ILE A 29 0.68 -15.64 -10.54
N GLU A 30 -0.02 -16.22 -9.56
CA GLU A 30 -1.48 -16.22 -9.48
C GLU A 30 -1.88 -15.27 -8.35
N LEU A 31 -2.37 -14.08 -8.70
CA LEU A 31 -2.70 -13.04 -7.74
C LEU A 31 -4.14 -13.17 -7.24
N CYS A 32 -4.29 -13.09 -5.92
CA CYS A 32 -5.53 -12.94 -5.18
C CYS A 32 -5.46 -11.65 -4.36
N VAL A 33 -6.54 -10.86 -4.34
CA VAL A 33 -6.66 -9.67 -3.50
C VAL A 33 -7.55 -9.97 -2.30
N ASP A 34 -6.99 -9.80 -1.10
CA ASP A 34 -7.70 -9.85 0.17
C ASP A 34 -8.03 -8.43 0.66
N ALA A 35 -9.15 -7.93 0.16
CA ALA A 35 -9.65 -6.58 0.45
C ALA A 35 -10.69 -6.55 1.59
N ARG A 36 -10.50 -7.35 2.65
CA ARG A 36 -11.31 -7.21 3.87
C ARG A 36 -11.13 -5.79 4.47
N PRO A 37 -12.14 -5.20 5.13
CA PRO A 37 -11.94 -3.97 5.90
C PRO A 37 -10.84 -4.14 6.95
N ALA A 38 -10.08 -3.08 7.20
CA ALA A 38 -9.07 -3.04 8.25
C ALA A 38 -9.47 -2.06 9.37
N ALA A 39 -8.97 -2.29 10.58
CA ALA A 39 -9.07 -1.30 11.64
C ALA A 39 -8.09 -0.14 11.38
N GLY A 40 -8.53 1.09 11.64
CA GLY A 40 -7.71 2.29 11.45
C GLY A 40 -7.78 2.87 10.04
N GLY A 41 -6.72 3.57 9.67
CA GLY A 41 -6.48 4.27 8.41
C GLY A 41 -6.56 5.80 8.53
N VAL A 42 -5.87 6.48 7.61
CA VAL A 42 -5.72 7.95 7.51
C VAL A 42 -7.00 8.75 7.82
N PRO A 43 -6.98 9.72 8.76
CA PRO A 43 -8.14 10.55 9.05
C PRO A 43 -8.68 11.26 7.79
N GLN A 44 -10.01 11.40 7.67
CA GLN A 44 -10.63 12.08 6.51
C GLN A 44 -10.08 13.50 6.28
N ALA A 45 -9.70 14.20 7.35
CA ALA A 45 -9.08 15.52 7.27
C ALA A 45 -7.72 15.51 6.54
N ALA A 46 -6.95 14.43 6.65
CA ALA A 46 -5.68 14.29 5.92
C ALA A 46 -5.90 14.02 4.43
N GLU A 47 -6.98 13.33 4.05
CA GLU A 47 -7.36 13.19 2.64
C GLU A 47 -7.68 14.55 2.01
N ALA A 48 -8.38 15.43 2.74
CA ALA A 48 -8.63 16.80 2.30
C ALA A 48 -7.35 17.63 2.17
N LEU A 49 -6.37 17.41 3.05
CA LEU A 49 -5.06 18.06 2.95
C LEU A 49 -4.32 17.66 1.67
N PHE A 50 -4.32 16.37 1.30
CA PHE A 50 -3.71 15.91 0.05
C PHE A 50 -4.40 16.46 -1.20
N GLN A 51 -5.72 16.59 -1.17
CA GLN A 51 -6.48 17.24 -2.23
C GLN A 51 -6.11 18.72 -2.36
N LEU A 52 -5.97 19.42 -1.22
CA LEU A 52 -5.53 20.81 -1.20
C LEU A 52 -4.10 20.97 -1.72
N GLU A 53 -3.17 20.10 -1.31
CA GLU A 53 -1.78 20.09 -1.78
C GLU A 53 -1.73 19.88 -3.30
N THR A 54 -2.50 18.93 -3.82
CA THR A 54 -2.64 18.67 -5.27
C THR A 54 -3.08 19.95 -6.01
N LEU A 55 -4.06 20.69 -5.47
CA LEU A 55 -4.54 21.94 -6.05
C LEU A 55 -3.50 23.07 -5.99
N ILE A 56 -2.84 23.24 -4.84
CA ILE A 56 -1.81 24.27 -4.63
C ILE A 56 -0.63 24.04 -5.59
N HIS A 57 -0.17 22.80 -5.69
CA HIS A 57 0.96 22.40 -6.52
C HIS A 57 0.60 22.09 -7.97
N ARG A 58 -0.68 22.21 -8.34
CA ARG A 58 -1.22 21.92 -9.69
C ARG A 58 -0.84 20.53 -10.21
N LEU A 59 -0.84 19.54 -9.31
CA LEU A 59 -0.55 18.16 -9.63
C LEU A 59 -1.75 17.51 -10.34
N PRO A 60 -1.54 16.49 -11.18
CA PRO A 60 -2.63 15.74 -11.80
C PRO A 60 -3.53 15.11 -10.72
N ALA A 61 -4.83 15.33 -10.83
CA ALA A 61 -5.83 14.83 -9.89
C ALA A 61 -6.08 13.30 -9.99
N ASP A 62 -5.47 12.65 -10.99
CA ASP A 62 -5.59 11.23 -11.31
C ASP A 62 -4.39 10.37 -10.86
N GLY A 63 -3.54 10.92 -9.97
CA GLY A 63 -2.38 10.21 -9.42
C GLY A 63 -2.70 8.98 -8.55
N THR A 64 -1.67 8.23 -8.17
CA THR A 64 -1.82 6.92 -7.51
C THR A 64 -2.44 7.01 -6.11
N ALA A 65 -2.39 8.18 -5.46
CA ALA A 65 -3.04 8.44 -4.17
C ALA A 65 -4.59 8.50 -4.27
N ARG A 66 -5.14 8.69 -5.47
CA ARG A 66 -6.58 8.89 -5.67
C ARG A 66 -7.40 7.67 -5.19
N ARG A 67 -8.48 7.94 -4.48
CA ARG A 67 -9.51 6.96 -4.08
C ARG A 67 -10.22 6.35 -5.27
N VAL A 68 -10.36 5.03 -5.28
CA VAL A 68 -11.09 4.29 -6.33
C VAL A 68 -12.04 3.26 -5.73
N PRO A 69 -13.11 2.87 -6.44
CA PRO A 69 -13.99 1.80 -5.98
C PRO A 69 -13.27 0.46 -5.89
N ILE A 70 -13.60 -0.36 -4.89
CA ILE A 70 -13.09 -1.73 -4.73
C ILE A 70 -13.39 -2.62 -5.95
N SER A 71 -14.44 -2.31 -6.73
CA SER A 71 -14.79 -3.05 -7.94
C SER A 71 -13.69 -3.02 -9.01
N MET A 72 -12.76 -2.06 -8.95
CA MET A 72 -11.56 -2.03 -9.79
C MET A 72 -10.63 -3.23 -9.56
N LEU A 73 -10.77 -3.93 -8.42
CA LEU A 73 -9.99 -5.12 -8.07
C LEU A 73 -10.75 -6.43 -8.31
N ALA A 74 -11.96 -6.39 -8.88
CA ALA A 74 -12.84 -7.56 -9.01
C ALA A 74 -12.21 -8.71 -9.82
N GLY A 75 -11.33 -8.40 -10.78
CA GLY A 75 -10.61 -9.41 -11.57
C GLY A 75 -9.60 -10.25 -10.79
N HIS A 76 -9.28 -9.84 -9.55
CA HIS A 76 -8.35 -10.54 -8.65
C HIS A 76 -9.05 -11.09 -7.41
N ALA A 77 -10.37 -11.27 -7.47
CA ALA A 77 -11.15 -11.74 -6.33
C ALA A 77 -10.69 -13.12 -5.81
N ARG A 78 -10.89 -13.31 -4.51
CA ARG A 78 -10.32 -14.33 -3.64
C ARG A 78 -10.21 -15.76 -4.24
N ALA A 79 -9.01 -16.33 -4.21
CA ALA A 79 -8.79 -17.75 -4.55
C ALA A 79 -9.28 -18.68 -3.43
N SER A 80 -9.82 -19.84 -3.79
CA SER A 80 -10.34 -20.87 -2.87
C SER A 80 -9.26 -21.77 -2.25
N GLN A 81 -7.99 -21.61 -2.66
CA GLN A 81 -6.86 -22.44 -2.25
C GLN A 81 -5.89 -21.70 -1.30
N PRO A 82 -5.09 -22.42 -0.50
CA PRO A 82 -4.10 -21.80 0.37
C PRO A 82 -3.06 -21.00 -0.41
N THR A 83 -2.81 -19.78 0.06
CA THR A 83 -1.81 -18.86 -0.49
C THR A 83 -0.41 -19.27 -0.03
N GLU A 84 0.59 -19.14 -0.90
CA GLU A 84 1.99 -19.45 -0.58
C GLU A 84 2.71 -18.25 0.05
N LEU A 85 2.42 -17.04 -0.45
CA LEU A 85 2.95 -15.77 0.05
C LEU A 85 1.83 -14.71 0.15
N THR A 86 1.77 -14.01 1.26
CA THR A 86 0.93 -12.82 1.44
C THR A 86 1.80 -11.58 1.51
N ILE A 87 1.53 -10.58 0.66
CA ILE A 87 2.03 -9.21 0.86
C ILE A 87 0.97 -8.46 1.65
N ASP A 88 1.32 -8.05 2.87
CA ASP A 88 0.45 -7.37 3.80
C ASP A 88 0.76 -5.87 3.85
N LEU A 89 -0.14 -5.07 3.27
CA LEU A 89 -0.04 -3.60 3.28
C LEU A 89 -0.65 -2.97 4.53
N VAL A 90 -1.37 -3.75 5.34
CA VAL A 90 -2.09 -3.29 6.53
C VAL A 90 -1.28 -3.58 7.79
N GLY A 91 -0.66 -4.75 7.86
CA GLY A 91 0.05 -5.26 9.04
C GLY A 91 -0.85 -6.05 10.00
N ASP A 92 -1.99 -6.56 9.52
CA ASP A 92 -2.98 -7.28 10.34
C ASP A 92 -3.02 -8.79 10.08
N VAL A 93 -2.11 -9.32 9.25
CA VAL A 93 -2.02 -10.74 8.95
C VAL A 93 -1.10 -11.45 9.94
N GLU A 94 -1.65 -12.43 10.66
CA GLU A 94 -0.86 -13.36 11.46
C GLU A 94 -0.19 -14.42 10.56
N PRO A 95 1.10 -14.75 10.76
CA PRO A 95 1.77 -15.83 10.04
C PRO A 95 1.19 -17.20 10.44
N GLN A 96 0.23 -17.71 9.68
CA GLN A 96 -0.36 -19.04 9.89
C GLN A 96 -0.08 -19.94 8.68
N GLY A 97 1.10 -20.58 8.66
CA GLY A 97 1.48 -21.62 7.70
C GLY A 97 1.95 -21.16 6.32
N GLY A 98 1.68 -19.91 5.92
CA GLY A 98 2.22 -19.27 4.70
C GLY A 98 3.23 -18.16 5.02
N GLN A 99 4.02 -17.76 4.02
CA GLN A 99 4.93 -16.61 4.18
C GLN A 99 4.12 -15.30 4.19
N VAL A 100 4.49 -14.37 5.06
CA VAL A 100 3.90 -13.03 5.13
C VAL A 100 5.01 -12.00 4.99
N TRP A 101 4.93 -11.17 3.96
CA TRP A 101 5.77 -9.99 3.77
C TRP A 101 4.97 -8.76 4.12
N GLN A 102 5.33 -8.11 5.23
CA GLN A 102 4.65 -6.91 5.71
C GLN A 102 5.34 -5.67 5.16
N LEU A 103 4.56 -4.71 4.65
CA LEU A 103 5.06 -3.40 4.29
C LEU A 103 5.01 -2.48 5.52
N ALA A 104 6.19 -2.09 6.00
CA ALA A 104 6.36 -1.19 7.12
C ALA A 104 7.07 0.11 6.71
N TYR A 105 6.74 1.19 7.40
CA TYR A 105 7.36 2.50 7.30
C TYR A 105 8.02 2.84 8.63
N ASP A 106 9.36 2.89 8.66
CA ASP A 106 10.15 3.02 9.89
C ASP A 106 9.72 2.02 11.00
N GLY A 107 9.37 0.80 10.59
CA GLY A 107 8.98 -0.30 11.49
C GLY A 107 7.51 -0.32 11.90
N VAL A 108 6.65 0.54 11.33
CA VAL A 108 5.20 0.55 11.60
C VAL A 108 4.41 0.38 10.30
N CYS A 109 3.44 -0.53 10.29
CA CYS A 109 2.64 -0.84 9.12
C CYS A 109 1.50 0.17 8.85
N GLY A 110 1.00 0.15 7.62
CA GLY A 110 -0.22 0.86 7.22
C GLY A 110 -0.01 2.33 6.81
N GLU A 111 -1.01 2.88 6.10
CA GLU A 111 -0.97 4.25 5.57
C GLU A 111 -0.87 5.32 6.68
N GLU A 112 -1.37 5.04 7.89
CA GLU A 112 -1.29 5.96 9.02
C GLU A 112 0.15 6.21 9.47
N ALA A 113 0.96 5.15 9.52
CA ALA A 113 2.37 5.25 9.87
C ALA A 113 3.13 6.12 8.88
N LEU A 114 2.87 5.89 7.58
CA LEU A 114 3.44 6.68 6.50
C LEU A 114 3.06 8.16 6.61
N LEU A 115 1.77 8.44 6.81
CA LEU A 115 1.28 9.81 6.99
C LEU A 115 1.93 10.48 8.21
N ALA A 116 2.03 9.78 9.34
CA ALA A 116 2.63 10.31 10.55
C ALA A 116 4.09 10.71 10.33
N LEU A 117 4.86 9.92 9.57
CA LEU A 117 6.24 10.25 9.22
C LEU A 117 6.32 11.49 8.32
N ILE A 118 5.44 11.59 7.32
CA ILE A 118 5.38 12.76 6.42
C ILE A 118 5.02 14.03 7.20
N LEU A 119 4.01 13.97 8.07
CA LEU A 119 3.61 15.11 8.92
C LEU A 119 4.72 15.50 9.92
N ALA A 120 5.56 14.55 10.33
CA ALA A 120 6.74 14.80 11.14
C ALA A 120 7.94 15.36 10.34
N GLY A 121 7.80 15.58 9.03
CA GLY A 121 8.87 16.07 8.16
C GLY A 121 10.01 15.06 7.96
N ARG A 122 9.74 13.76 8.18
CA ARG A 122 10.72 12.68 8.03
C ARG A 122 10.61 12.07 6.64
N THR A 123 11.76 11.70 6.06
CA THR A 123 11.83 10.88 4.85
C THR A 123 11.57 9.41 5.23
N PRO A 124 10.42 8.81 4.85
CA PRO A 124 10.08 7.45 5.28
C PRO A 124 11.00 6.40 4.65
N LEU A 125 11.42 5.40 5.44
CA LEU A 125 12.02 4.19 4.92
C LEU A 125 10.95 3.10 4.83
N ALA A 126 10.58 2.72 3.61
CA ALA A 126 9.69 1.61 3.33
C ALA A 126 10.49 0.30 3.34
N ARG A 127 9.98 -0.71 4.04
CA ARG A 127 10.56 -2.06 4.11
C ARG A 127 9.50 -3.11 3.86
N LEU A 128 9.84 -4.10 3.05
CA LEU A 128 9.17 -5.39 3.07
C LEU A 128 9.92 -6.27 4.07
N GLU A 129 9.20 -6.73 5.10
CA GLU A 129 9.76 -7.52 6.18
C GLU A 129 9.08 -8.89 6.25
N GLN A 130 9.86 -9.93 6.51
CA GLN A 130 9.38 -11.28 6.79
C GLN A 130 9.92 -11.69 8.15
N ASP A 131 9.04 -11.95 9.12
CA ASP A 131 9.41 -12.38 10.48
C ASP A 131 10.48 -11.46 11.13
N GLY A 132 10.39 -10.15 10.86
CA GLY A 132 11.34 -9.13 11.33
C GLY A 132 12.66 -9.04 10.56
N ALA A 133 12.87 -9.89 9.55
CA ALA A 133 14.00 -9.78 8.62
C ALA A 133 13.62 -8.95 7.38
N VAL A 134 14.52 -8.06 6.97
CA VAL A 134 14.30 -7.21 5.79
C VAL A 134 14.48 -8.04 4.51
N VAL A 135 13.43 -8.09 3.69
CA VAL A 135 13.43 -8.69 2.35
C VAL A 135 13.87 -7.67 1.31
N ALA A 136 13.34 -6.45 1.40
CA ALA A 136 13.67 -5.33 0.53
C ALA A 136 13.41 -4.00 1.25
N GLU A 137 14.13 -2.95 0.87
CA GLU A 137 13.93 -1.62 1.43
C GLU A 137 14.14 -0.49 0.40
N GLY A 138 13.50 0.65 0.63
CA GLY A 138 13.61 1.84 -0.20
C GLY A 138 13.24 3.11 0.56
N ARG A 139 13.97 4.20 0.29
CA ARG A 139 13.64 5.54 0.85
C ARG A 139 12.65 6.24 -0.07
N LEU A 140 11.53 6.69 0.47
CA LEU A 140 10.50 7.41 -0.28
C LEU A 140 10.82 8.90 -0.36
N GLY A 141 10.40 9.58 -1.44
CA GLY A 141 10.56 11.03 -1.56
C GLY A 141 12.00 11.49 -1.85
N THR A 142 12.84 10.62 -2.44
CA THR A 142 14.20 10.98 -2.88
C THR A 142 14.22 11.60 -4.29
N GLU A 143 13.08 11.53 -4.98
CA GLU A 143 12.83 11.98 -6.34
C GLU A 143 12.60 13.50 -6.45
N TYR A 144 12.18 14.18 -5.37
CA TYR A 144 12.06 15.64 -5.28
C TYR A 144 12.82 16.19 -4.07
N HIS A 145 13.81 17.06 -4.32
CA HIS A 145 14.68 17.64 -3.29
C HIS A 145 13.86 18.39 -2.22
N GLY A 146 13.67 17.76 -1.06
CA GLY A 146 13.11 18.40 0.13
C GLY A 146 11.58 18.46 0.19
N ILE A 147 10.86 17.83 -0.74
CA ILE A 147 9.41 17.67 -0.65
C ILE A 147 9.12 16.18 -0.76
N ALA A 148 8.80 15.55 0.38
CA ALA A 148 7.99 14.35 0.36
C ALA A 148 6.60 14.81 -0.08
N LEU A 149 6.40 14.96 -1.39
CA LEU A 149 5.08 15.25 -1.90
C LEU A 149 4.20 14.09 -1.41
N ALA A 150 3.03 14.40 -0.87
CA ALA A 150 1.98 13.40 -0.77
C ALA A 150 1.44 12.99 -2.15
N SER A 151 2.25 13.14 -3.21
CA SER A 151 2.04 12.55 -4.51
C SER A 151 2.91 11.32 -4.60
N PHE A 152 2.31 10.18 -4.28
CA PHE A 152 2.77 8.90 -4.81
C PHE A 152 2.63 9.00 -6.35
N GLN A 153 3.75 9.22 -7.05
CA GLN A 153 3.79 9.16 -8.51
C GLN A 153 3.87 7.71 -8.99
#